data_AF-A0A0F9Q150-F1
#
_entry.id   AF-A0A0F9Q150-F1
#
_cell.length_a   1.000
_cell.length_b   1.000
_cell.length_c   1.000
_cell.angle_alpha   90.00
_cell.angle_beta   90.00
_cell.angle_gamma   90.00
#
_symmetry.space_group_name_H-M   'P 1'
#
loop_
_entity.id
_entity.type
_entity.pdbx_description
1 polymer ?
#
loop_
_entity_poly.entity_id
_entity_poly.type
_entity_poly.pdbx_seq_one_letter_code
_entity_poly.pdbx_strand_id
1 'polypeptide(L)'
;MEQSGVLGFNVDSDGSLAVIRNAPFCTHEAFAQMLGVSDDTARGWVEMGTIPTAKIGRRRVVNLNRIVSDLSRGKTIFCSGDYGDEC
;
A
#
# COMPACT_ATOMS: atom_id res chain seq x y z
N MET A 1 -21.82 -12.02 -6.46
CA MET A 1 -20.76 -12.32 -5.49
C MET A 1 -20.20 -11.00 -5.02
N GLU A 2 -20.80 -10.43 -3.98
CA GLU A 2 -20.30 -9.21 -3.36
C GLU A 2 -19.32 -9.63 -2.26
N GLN A 3 -18.02 -9.62 -2.58
CA GLN A 3 -17.00 -9.69 -1.54
C GLN A 3 -16.94 -8.30 -0.91
N SER A 4 -17.69 -8.12 0.18
CA SER A 4 -17.52 -7.00 1.09
C SER A 4 -16.09 -7.09 1.65
N GLY A 5 -15.22 -6.22 1.15
CA GLY A 5 -13.80 -6.16 1.52
C GLY A 5 -13.62 -5.58 2.92
N VAL A 6 -14.02 -6.32 3.95
CA VAL A 6 -13.54 -6.08 5.31
C VAL A 6 -12.17 -6.73 5.41
N LEU A 7 -11.14 -5.96 5.07
CA LEU A 7 -9.77 -6.23 5.48
C LEU A 7 -9.83 -6.21 7.04
N GLY A 8 -9.63 -7.37 7.67
CA GLY A 8 -10.06 -7.65 9.05
C GLY A 8 -9.52 -6.71 10.13
N PHE A 9 -10.37 -6.36 11.09
CA PHE A 9 -9.98 -5.70 12.33
C PHE A 9 -9.57 -6.75 13.36
N ASN A 10 -8.50 -6.50 14.12
CA ASN A 10 -8.29 -7.20 15.39
C ASN A 10 -8.80 -6.28 16.51
N VAL A 11 -9.72 -6.81 17.31
CA VAL A 11 -10.17 -6.20 18.57
C VAL A 11 -9.37 -6.84 19.69
N ASP A 12 -8.58 -6.03 20.37
CA ASP A 12 -7.91 -6.42 21.60
C ASP A 12 -8.92 -6.46 22.75
N SER A 13 -8.59 -7.19 23.83
CA SER A 13 -9.50 -7.41 24.97
C SER A 13 -9.84 -6.14 25.77
N ASP A 14 -9.14 -5.04 25.50
CA ASP A 14 -9.35 -3.71 26.05
C ASP A 14 -10.27 -2.82 25.18
N GLY A 15 -10.72 -3.32 24.02
CA GLY A 15 -11.58 -2.58 23.09
C GLY A 15 -10.82 -1.64 22.14
N SER A 16 -9.49 -1.70 22.13
CA SER A 16 -8.68 -0.94 21.18
C SER A 16 -8.76 -1.55 19.77
N LEU A 17 -8.95 -0.71 18.76
CA LEU A 17 -8.94 -1.13 17.36
C LEU A 17 -7.50 -1.05 16.83
N ALA A 18 -6.80 -2.18 16.80
CA ALA A 18 -5.56 -2.32 16.06
C ALA A 18 -5.90 -2.39 14.57
N VAL A 19 -6.02 -1.22 13.94
CA VAL A 19 -6.13 -1.07 12.49
C VAL A 19 -4.97 -1.82 11.84
N ILE A 20 -5.16 -2.29 10.60
CA ILE A 20 -4.20 -2.90 9.65
C ILE A 20 -3.04 -1.94 9.29
N ARG A 21 -2.55 -1.18 10.26
CA ARG A 21 -1.43 -0.24 10.18
C ARG A 21 -0.08 -0.94 10.31
N ASN A 22 -0.06 -2.23 10.67
CA ASN A 22 1.19 -2.96 10.91
C ASN A 22 1.60 -3.90 9.77
N ALA A 23 0.83 -4.04 8.69
CA ALA A 23 1.28 -4.80 7.52
C ALA A 23 2.29 -3.94 6.71
N PRO A 24 3.57 -4.30 6.63
CA PRO A 24 4.57 -3.48 5.94
C PRO A 24 4.38 -3.46 4.41
N PHE A 25 3.64 -4.44 3.87
CA PHE A 25 3.41 -4.61 2.43
C PHE A 25 1.96 -4.97 2.13
N CYS A 26 1.50 -4.63 0.92
CA CYS A 26 0.24 -5.11 0.36
C CYS A 26 0.36 -5.29 -1.17
N THR A 27 -0.60 -5.98 -1.78
CA THR A 27 -0.66 -6.08 -3.25
C THR A 27 -1.21 -4.77 -3.85
N HIS A 28 -1.01 -4.53 -5.15
CA HIS A 28 -1.56 -3.31 -5.77
C HIS A 28 -3.09 -3.31 -5.78
N GLU A 29 -3.73 -4.47 -5.85
CA GLU A 29 -5.19 -4.61 -5.79
C GLU A 29 -5.72 -4.20 -4.42
N ALA A 30 -5.08 -4.69 -3.35
CA ALA A 30 -5.42 -4.31 -1.99
C ALA A 30 -5.18 -2.81 -1.75
N PHE A 31 -4.08 -2.28 -2.29
CA PHE A 31 -3.78 -0.86 -2.22
C PHE A 31 -4.83 -0.01 -2.95
N ALA A 32 -5.27 -0.44 -4.14
CA ALA A 32 -6.31 0.22 -4.91
C ALA A 32 -7.63 0.27 -4.13
N GLN A 33 -8.02 -0.86 -3.52
CA GLN A 33 -9.21 -0.94 -2.65
C GLN A 33 -9.10 -0.03 -1.44
N MET A 34 -7.93 0.02 -0.78
CA MET A 34 -7.69 0.90 0.37
C MET A 34 -7.85 2.38 0.03
N LEU A 35 -7.47 2.78 -1.20
CA LEU A 35 -7.54 4.18 -1.66
C LEU A 35 -8.82 4.53 -2.42
N GLY A 36 -9.66 3.54 -2.75
CA GLY A 36 -10.85 3.75 -3.57
C GLY A 36 -10.55 4.11 -5.03
N VAL A 37 -9.45 3.60 -5.59
CA VAL A 37 -9.05 3.81 -7.00
C VAL A 37 -9.16 2.51 -7.80
N SER A 38 -9.09 2.59 -9.13
CA SER A 38 -9.07 1.38 -9.97
C SER A 38 -7.75 0.62 -9.82
N ASP A 39 -7.80 -0.71 -9.99
CA ASP A 39 -6.60 -1.55 -9.98
C ASP A 39 -5.59 -1.11 -11.05
N ASP A 40 -6.06 -0.77 -12.26
CA ASP A 40 -5.21 -0.27 -13.33
C ASP A 40 -4.45 1.00 -12.96
N THR A 41 -5.06 1.88 -12.15
CA THR A 41 -4.42 3.11 -11.67
C THR A 41 -3.29 2.78 -10.70
N ALA A 42 -3.56 1.93 -9.71
CA ALA A 42 -2.55 1.52 -8.73
C ALA A 42 -1.41 0.74 -9.39
N ARG A 43 -1.73 -0.14 -10.34
CA ARG A 43 -0.76 -0.87 -11.16
C ARG A 43 0.10 0.08 -11.99
N GLY A 44 -0.50 1.10 -12.62
CA GLY A 44 0.24 2.13 -13.33
C GLY A 44 1.25 2.86 -12.43
N TRP A 45 0.87 3.19 -11.20
CA TRP A 45 1.80 3.79 -10.23
C TRP A 45 2.96 2.85 -9.85
N VAL A 46 2.71 1.55 -9.74
CA VAL A 46 3.76 0.56 -9.52
C VAL A 46 4.71 0.48 -10.71
N GLU A 47 4.18 0.39 -11.93
CA GLU A 47 4.95 0.28 -13.17
C GLU A 47 5.81 1.53 -13.42
N MET A 48 5.27 2.72 -13.13
CA MET A 48 5.95 4.00 -13.27
C MET A 48 6.90 4.33 -12.11
N GLY A 49 7.00 3.48 -11.09
CA GLY A 49 7.78 3.78 -9.87
C GLY A 49 7.28 5.05 -9.17
N THR A 50 5.98 5.32 -9.23
CA THR A 50 5.34 6.46 -8.56
C THR A 50 5.15 6.20 -7.06
N ILE A 51 4.92 4.95 -6.69
CA ILE A 51 4.80 4.52 -5.29
C ILE A 51 5.90 3.52 -4.94
N PRO A 52 6.36 3.47 -3.67
CA PRO A 52 7.42 2.56 -3.26
C PRO A 52 6.96 1.11 -3.34
N THR A 53 7.81 0.25 -3.87
CA THR A 53 7.52 -1.18 -4.00
C THR A 53 8.71 -2.02 -3.59
N ALA A 54 8.46 -3.26 -3.18
CA ALA A 54 9.50 -4.23 -2.89
C ALA A 54 9.30 -5.49 -3.72
N LYS A 55 10.40 -6.11 -4.15
CA LYS A 55 10.37 -7.42 -4.80
C LYS A 55 10.48 -8.51 -3.74
N ILE A 56 9.44 -9.32 -3.59
CA ILE A 56 9.42 -10.46 -2.67
C ILE A 56 9.24 -11.73 -3.51
N GLY A 57 10.34 -12.47 -3.66
CA GLY A 57 10.40 -13.62 -4.55
C GLY A 57 10.09 -13.24 -6.00
N ARG A 58 9.00 -13.77 -6.56
CA ARG A 58 8.55 -13.50 -7.94
C ARG A 58 7.48 -12.42 -8.05
N ARG A 59 7.08 -11.79 -6.94
CA ARG A 59 6.02 -10.78 -6.91
C ARG A 59 6.57 -9.42 -6.50
N ARG A 60 5.97 -8.36 -7.04
CA ARG A 60 6.19 -6.97 -6.61
C ARG A 60 5.00 -6.57 -5.74
N VAL A 61 5.28 -6.02 -4.57
CA VAL A 61 4.28 -5.57 -3.59
C VAL A 61 4.51 -4.11 -3.23
N VAL A 62 3.46 -3.40 -2.86
CA VAL A 62 3.52 -2.01 -2.41
C VAL A 62 4.09 -1.97 -0.99
N ASN A 63 5.08 -1.10 -0.74
CA ASN A 63 5.71 -0.92 0.56
C ASN A 63 5.00 0.18 1.35
N LEU A 64 4.00 -0.23 2.15
CA LEU A 64 3.20 0.68 2.96
C LEU A 64 4.03 1.39 4.03
N ASN A 65 5.02 0.71 4.61
CA ASN A 65 5.89 1.31 5.63
C ASN A 65 6.67 2.51 5.06
N ARG A 66 7.13 2.42 3.81
CA ARG A 66 7.82 3.53 3.15
C ARG A 66 6.87 4.69 2.86
N ILE A 67 5.64 4.42 2.42
CA ILE A 67 4.62 5.46 2.22
C ILE A 67 4.38 6.22 3.53
N VAL A 68 4.13 5.51 4.63
CA VAL A 68 3.89 6.13 5.94
C VAL A 68 5.10 6.95 6.40
N SER A 69 6.32 6.45 6.15
CA SER A 69 7.56 7.17 6.46
C SER A 69 7.74 8.43 5.62
N ASP A 70 7.43 8.41 4.33
CA ASP A 70 7.56 9.58 3.47
C ASP A 70 6.50 10.64 3.82
N LEU A 71 5.27 10.20 4.10
CA LEU A 71 4.20 11.07 4.59
C LEU A 71 4.55 11.74 5.93
N SER A 72 5.13 10.98 6.89
CA SER A 72 5.54 11.54 8.19
C SER A 72 6.69 12.54 8.08
N ARG A 73 7.50 12.44 7.02
CA ARG A 73 8.55 13.41 6.66
C ARG A 73 8.01 14.63 5.89
N GLY A 74 6.69 14.69 5.66
CA GLY A 74 6.03 15.82 5.01
C GLY A 74 5.98 15.72 3.48
N LYS A 75 6.28 14.56 2.89
CA LYS A 75 6.06 14.36 1.45
C LYS A 75 4.56 14.35 1.17
N THR A 76 4.12 15.19 0.26
CA THR A 76 2.69 15.33 -0.11
C THR A 76 2.40 14.96 -1.56
N ILE A 77 3.44 14.83 -2.39
CA ILE A 77 3.33 14.53 -3.82
C ILE A 77 4.25 13.34 -4.11
N PHE A 78 3.71 12.35 -4.82
CA PHE A 78 4.42 11.18 -5.31
C PHE A 78 4.44 11.26 -6.85
N CYS A 79 5.63 11.39 -7.43
CA CYS A 79 5.83 11.58 -8.87
C CYS A 79 6.31 10.29 -9.53
N SER A 80 6.01 10.13 -10.82
CA SER A 80 6.57 9.05 -11.63
C SER A 80 8.10 9.07 -11.55
N GLY A 81 8.70 7.91 -11.31
CA GLY A 81 10.14 7.74 -11.16
C GLY A 81 10.69 8.01 -9.76
N ASP A 82 9.90 8.49 -8.80
CA ASP A 82 10.35 8.72 -7.41
C ASP A 82 10.92 7.46 -6.74
N TYR A 83 10.46 6.29 -7.18
CA TYR A 83 10.87 4.96 -6.73
C TYR A 83 11.29 4.07 -7.90
N GLY A 84 11.69 4.69 -9.02
CA GLY A 84 12.46 4.01 -10.06
C GLY A 84 13.84 3.72 -9.49
N ASP A 85 14.33 2.50 -9.69
CA ASP A 85 15.64 2.00 -9.20
C ASP A 85 15.70 1.61 -7.71
N GLU A 86 14.97 0.55 -7.34
CA GLU A 86 15.40 -0.35 -6.27
C GLU A 86 15.70 -1.73 -6.89
N CYS A 87 16.95 -1.91 -7.34
CA CYS A 87 17.56 -3.19 -7.71
C CYS A 87 17.90 -4.03 -6.48
#